data_AF-A0AAV0TT39-F1
#
_entry.id   AF-A0AAV0TT39-F1
#
_cell.length_a   1.000
_cell.length_b   1.000
_cell.length_c   1.000
_cell.angle_alpha   90.00
_cell.angle_beta   90.00
_cell.angle_gamma   90.00
#
_symmetry.space_group_name_H-M   'P 1'
#
loop_
_entity.id
_entity.type
_entity.pdbx_description
1 polymer ?
#
loop_
_entity_poly.entity_id
_entity_poly.type
_entity_poly.pdbx_seq_one_letter_code
_entity_poly.pdbx_strand_id
1 'polypeptide(L)'
;MAAADQSMSLMDGTYFVGRKEILDWINNLCSISLSKVEQTCTGAVACQILDAMYPGKVQMSKVDWSANKDYEYIQNYKVLQKAFVQLKIDKHVEVDRLVRGKYQDNLEFMQWFKAFFERNASGQPYDPLIQREKGKGGAQYTQKYGGGVAMSGAPIRRKVGAPTMSKSGKMPSGAPSVGVTRTTKTSTGMSRRPGGNSVVDTEAAVAAATAPLEKELEELMASNEALTNESGELRAMVESLEKERDFYFNKLREVEIMLQSAEESETNPLAQAVFKVLYATEEEEVGEEEEVGEEEEVGDEQVAGEPQDEQM
;
A
#
# COMPACT_ATOMS: atom_id res chain seq x y z
N MET A 1 28.00 3.52 10.88
CA MET A 1 26.98 2.51 11.25
C MET A 1 25.63 3.03 10.77
N ALA A 2 24.89 2.34 9.91
CA ALA A 2 25.27 1.21 9.05
C ALA A 2 24.53 1.36 7.71
N ALA A 3 24.99 0.69 6.64
CA ALA A 3 24.25 0.69 5.38
C ALA A 3 23.05 -0.25 5.51
N ALA A 4 21.84 0.31 5.50
CA ALA A 4 20.59 -0.44 5.40
C ALA A 4 20.11 -0.45 3.94
N ASP A 5 21.04 -0.82 3.04
CA ASP A 5 20.80 -0.93 1.61
C ASP A 5 20.83 -2.41 1.23
N GLN A 6 19.64 -2.97 1.05
CA GLN A 6 19.40 -4.29 0.50
C GLN A 6 18.13 -4.20 -0.36
N SER A 7 18.30 -4.37 -1.67
CA SER A 7 17.23 -4.27 -2.64
C SER A 7 16.12 -5.30 -2.34
N MET A 8 14.97 -4.83 -1.86
CA MET A 8 13.75 -5.63 -1.75
C MET A 8 13.15 -5.88 -3.14
N SER A 9 13.79 -6.76 -3.90
CA SER A 9 13.30 -7.27 -5.18
C SER A 9 11.92 -7.93 -5.02
N LEU A 10 11.14 -7.97 -6.11
CA LEU A 10 9.76 -8.46 -6.14
C LEU A 10 9.59 -9.94 -5.74
N MET A 11 10.69 -10.69 -5.63
CA MET A 11 10.72 -12.09 -5.18
C MET A 11 10.92 -12.29 -3.66
N ASP A 12 11.21 -11.25 -2.88
CA ASP A 12 11.39 -11.40 -1.43
C ASP A 12 10.05 -11.71 -0.75
N GLY A 13 9.98 -12.82 0.02
CA GLY A 13 8.73 -13.46 0.51
C GLY A 13 7.78 -12.57 1.34
N THR A 14 8.23 -11.37 1.66
CA THR A 14 7.50 -10.22 2.22
C THR A 14 6.16 -9.89 1.54
N TYR A 15 6.01 -10.15 0.23
CA TYR A 15 4.75 -9.91 -0.51
C TYR A 15 3.64 -10.95 -0.23
N PHE A 16 3.91 -12.01 0.55
CA PHE A 16 2.90 -13.03 0.90
C PHE A 16 2.14 -12.73 2.19
N VAL A 17 2.42 -11.62 2.89
CA VAL A 17 1.70 -11.26 4.13
C VAL A 17 0.25 -10.88 3.82
N GLY A 18 -0.70 -11.67 4.33
CA GLY A 18 -2.11 -11.51 4.01
C GLY A 18 -2.76 -10.23 4.58
N ARG A 19 -3.76 -9.70 3.88
CA ARG A 19 -4.55 -8.49 4.23
C ARG A 19 -4.89 -8.36 5.72
N LYS A 20 -5.30 -9.47 6.35
CA LYS A 20 -5.67 -9.49 7.78
C LYS A 20 -4.46 -9.23 8.68
N GLU A 21 -3.33 -9.89 8.44
CA GLU A 21 -2.11 -9.69 9.24
C GLU A 21 -1.57 -8.26 9.08
N ILE A 22 -1.60 -7.70 7.86
CA ILE A 22 -1.25 -6.29 7.62
C ILE A 22 -2.13 -5.36 8.47
N LEU A 23 -3.46 -5.55 8.45
CA LEU A 23 -4.39 -4.73 9.24
C LEU A 23 -4.17 -4.92 10.74
N ASP A 24 -4.08 -6.16 11.23
CA ASP A 24 -3.87 -6.46 12.64
C ASP A 24 -2.52 -5.90 13.14
N TRP A 25 -1.44 -5.97 12.34
CA TRP A 25 -0.14 -5.35 12.64
C TRP A 25 -0.23 -3.82 12.72
N ILE A 26 -0.80 -3.15 11.72
CA ILE A 26 -0.98 -1.69 11.70
C ILE A 26 -1.84 -1.23 12.88
N ASN A 27 -2.93 -1.95 13.16
CA ASN A 27 -3.86 -1.65 14.23
C ASN A 27 -3.19 -1.74 15.61
N ASN A 28 -2.38 -2.77 15.85
CA ASN A 28 -1.60 -2.91 17.08
C ASN A 28 -0.51 -1.82 17.19
N LEU A 29 0.33 -1.65 16.15
CA LEU A 29 1.48 -0.73 16.16
C LEU A 29 1.06 0.75 16.28
N CYS A 30 0.01 1.16 15.58
CA CYS A 30 -0.48 2.55 15.59
C CYS A 30 -1.64 2.79 16.57
N SER A 31 -2.08 1.77 17.34
CA SER A 31 -3.27 1.83 18.20
C SER A 31 -4.51 2.35 17.47
N ILE A 32 -4.86 1.70 16.35
CA ILE A 32 -6.01 2.05 15.50
C ILE A 32 -6.88 0.83 15.15
N SER A 33 -8.03 1.09 14.52
CA SER A 33 -9.04 0.11 14.11
C SER A 33 -9.42 0.29 12.63
N LEU A 34 -8.44 0.11 11.75
CA LEU A 34 -8.65 -0.01 10.31
C LEU A 34 -9.29 -1.37 9.97
N SER A 35 -10.24 -1.36 9.03
CA SER A 35 -10.95 -2.56 8.54
C SER A 35 -10.65 -2.85 7.05
N LYS A 36 -10.14 -1.84 6.34
CA LYS A 36 -9.79 -1.82 4.92
C LYS A 36 -8.36 -1.29 4.76
N VAL A 37 -7.55 -1.95 3.94
CA VAL A 37 -6.15 -1.53 3.68
C VAL A 37 -6.12 -0.23 2.87
N GLU A 38 -7.15 -0.03 2.05
CA GLU A 38 -7.45 1.21 1.32
C GLU A 38 -7.45 2.44 2.23
N GLN A 39 -7.74 2.33 3.54
CA GLN A 39 -7.70 3.45 4.49
C GLN A 39 -6.28 4.01 4.72
N THR A 40 -5.24 3.26 4.34
CA THR A 40 -3.84 3.70 4.43
C THR A 40 -3.43 4.67 3.32
N CYS A 41 -4.24 4.82 2.25
CA CYS A 41 -4.03 5.75 1.14
C CYS A 41 -3.94 7.23 1.55
N THR A 42 -4.34 7.54 2.79
CA THR A 42 -4.19 8.86 3.39
C THR A 42 -2.73 9.25 3.61
N GLY A 43 -1.78 8.31 3.56
CA GLY A 43 -0.35 8.52 3.81
C GLY A 43 0.02 8.81 5.29
N ALA A 44 -0.95 9.20 6.12
CA ALA A 44 -0.74 9.54 7.52
C ALA A 44 -0.29 8.33 8.36
N VAL A 45 -0.85 7.15 8.08
CA VAL A 45 -0.47 5.87 8.72
C VAL A 45 0.99 5.52 8.41
N ALA A 46 1.43 5.64 7.16
CA ALA A 46 2.82 5.39 6.76
C ALA A 46 3.80 6.36 7.45
N CYS A 47 3.41 7.64 7.57
CA CYS A 47 4.21 8.62 8.32
C CYS A 47 4.38 8.22 9.80
N GLN A 48 3.31 7.72 10.42
CA GLN A 48 3.33 7.30 11.82
C GLN A 48 4.19 6.05 12.05
N ILE A 49 4.09 5.05 11.16
CA ILE A 49 4.92 3.83 11.24
C ILE A 49 6.40 4.17 11.04
N LEU A 50 6.74 5.10 10.13
CA LEU A 50 8.13 5.53 9.94
C LEU A 50 8.70 6.25 11.17
N ASP A 51 7.88 7.05 11.86
CA ASP A 51 8.30 7.74 13.08
C ASP A 51 8.39 6.79 14.29
N ALA A 52 7.65 5.67 14.29
CA ALA A 52 7.84 4.59 15.28
C ALA A 52 9.23 3.94 15.18
N MET A 53 9.80 3.89 13.97
CA MET A 53 11.16 3.38 13.72
C MET A 53 12.22 4.43 14.06
N TYR A 54 11.99 5.67 13.56
CA TYR A 54 12.94 6.78 13.58
C TYR A 54 12.33 8.04 14.23
N PRO A 55 12.07 8.03 15.56
CA PRO A 55 11.32 9.09 16.22
C PRO A 55 11.96 10.47 16.06
N GLY A 56 11.17 11.43 15.57
CA GLY A 56 11.60 12.81 15.33
C GLY A 56 12.32 13.03 13.99
N LYS A 57 12.42 12.02 13.13
CA LYS A 57 12.79 12.21 11.71
C LYS A 57 11.59 12.57 10.85
N VAL A 58 10.38 12.19 11.24
CA VAL A 58 9.15 12.53 10.51
C VAL A 58 8.56 13.81 11.07
N GLN A 59 8.15 14.72 10.18
CA GLN A 59 7.53 16.00 10.57
C GLN A 59 6.03 15.78 10.86
N MET A 60 5.72 15.03 11.91
CA MET A 60 4.37 14.60 12.28
C MET A 60 3.39 15.77 12.50
N SER A 61 3.88 16.97 12.83
CA SER A 61 3.08 18.20 12.90
C SER A 61 2.58 18.74 11.56
N LYS A 62 3.07 18.21 10.44
CA LYS A 62 2.61 18.51 9.07
C LYS A 62 1.76 17.39 8.48
N VAL A 63 1.55 16.29 9.20
CA VAL A 63 0.65 15.21 8.80
C VAL A 63 -0.78 15.62 9.12
N ASP A 64 -1.65 15.54 8.13
CA ASP A 64 -3.07 15.80 8.25
C ASP A 64 -3.86 14.49 8.34
N TRP A 65 -4.38 14.22 9.53
CA TRP A 65 -5.25 13.09 9.85
C TRP A 65 -6.72 13.37 9.56
N SER A 66 -7.07 14.62 9.24
CA SER A 66 -8.43 15.01 8.82
C SER A 66 -8.63 15.03 7.31
N ALA A 67 -7.56 14.80 6.53
CA ALA A 67 -7.60 14.69 5.07
C ALA A 67 -8.63 13.66 4.61
N ASN A 68 -9.46 14.02 3.63
CA ASN A 68 -10.53 13.16 3.12
C ASN A 68 -10.67 13.14 1.58
N LYS A 69 -9.67 13.67 0.87
CA LYS A 69 -9.59 13.68 -0.59
C LYS A 69 -8.16 13.44 -1.07
N ASP A 70 -8.05 12.88 -2.26
CA ASP A 70 -6.81 12.40 -2.87
C ASP A 70 -5.72 13.50 -2.94
N TYR A 71 -6.09 14.74 -3.27
CA TYR A 71 -5.16 15.87 -3.33
C TYR A 71 -4.59 16.28 -1.95
N GLU A 72 -5.26 15.93 -0.86
CA GLU A 72 -4.85 16.18 0.52
C GLU A 72 -3.85 15.11 0.97
N TYR A 73 -4.07 13.84 0.56
CA TYR A 73 -3.17 12.71 0.85
C TYR A 73 -1.77 12.93 0.24
N ILE A 74 -1.67 13.58 -0.93
CA ILE A 74 -0.39 13.97 -1.55
C ILE A 74 0.47 14.82 -0.59
N GLN A 75 -0.12 15.62 0.30
CA GLN A 75 0.64 16.41 1.28
C GLN A 75 1.30 15.51 2.34
N ASN A 76 0.60 14.48 2.80
CA ASN A 76 1.14 13.49 3.73
C ASN A 76 2.27 12.66 3.08
N TYR A 77 2.10 12.20 1.84
CA TYR A 77 3.19 11.52 1.12
C TYR A 77 4.40 12.43 0.87
N LYS A 78 4.21 13.75 0.69
CA LYS A 78 5.33 14.72 0.63
C LYS A 78 6.05 14.93 1.97
N VAL A 79 5.44 14.56 3.11
CA VAL A 79 6.14 14.45 4.40
C VAL A 79 6.92 13.14 4.47
N LEU A 80 6.32 12.03 4.04
CA LEU A 80 6.95 10.70 4.00
C LEU A 80 8.21 10.67 3.11
N GLN A 81 8.11 11.16 1.86
CA GLN A 81 9.23 11.24 0.91
C GLN A 81 10.41 12.05 1.46
N LYS A 82 10.14 13.14 2.19
CA LYS A 82 11.20 13.95 2.81
C LYS A 82 11.92 13.21 3.94
N ALA A 83 11.18 12.39 4.69
CA ALA A 83 11.78 11.52 5.71
C ALA A 83 12.59 10.37 5.06
N PHE A 84 12.11 9.77 3.97
CA PHE A 84 12.87 8.77 3.20
C PHE A 84 14.21 9.34 2.70
N VAL A 85 14.19 10.50 2.05
CA VAL A 85 15.42 11.19 1.57
C VAL A 85 16.36 11.53 2.73
N GLN A 86 15.82 11.99 3.88
CA GLN A 86 16.64 12.28 5.07
C GLN A 86 17.24 11.00 5.71
N LEU A 87 16.59 9.86 5.56
CA LEU A 87 17.04 8.55 6.06
C LEU A 87 17.87 7.75 5.05
N LYS A 88 17.98 8.23 3.80
CA LYS A 88 18.56 7.51 2.64
C LYS A 88 17.87 6.17 2.35
N ILE A 89 16.54 6.14 2.44
CA ILE A 89 15.72 4.98 2.05
C ILE A 89 15.47 5.06 0.55
N ASP A 90 16.18 4.25 -0.24
CA ASP A 90 15.94 4.18 -1.69
C ASP A 90 14.80 3.20 -2.01
N LYS A 91 13.57 3.66 -1.79
CA LYS A 91 12.36 3.01 -2.29
C LYS A 91 11.52 4.03 -3.05
N HIS A 92 11.28 3.76 -4.33
CA HIS A 92 10.31 4.51 -5.10
C HIS A 92 8.90 4.33 -4.50
N VAL A 93 8.18 5.43 -4.33
CA VAL A 93 6.81 5.46 -3.78
C VAL A 93 5.88 6.03 -4.83
N GLU A 94 5.06 5.17 -5.44
CA GLU A 94 4.09 5.56 -6.49
C GLU A 94 2.87 6.28 -5.89
N VAL A 95 3.09 7.50 -5.40
CA VAL A 95 2.06 8.33 -4.73
C VAL A 95 0.78 8.41 -5.57
N ASP A 96 0.89 8.62 -6.88
CA ASP A 96 -0.26 8.77 -7.78
C ASP A 96 -1.09 7.48 -7.97
N ARG A 97 -0.57 6.30 -7.61
CA ARG A 97 -1.36 5.06 -7.52
C ARG A 97 -1.96 4.90 -6.13
N LEU A 98 -1.15 5.12 -5.09
CA LEU A 98 -1.55 4.96 -3.68
C LEU A 98 -2.72 5.86 -3.30
N VAL A 99 -2.67 7.17 -3.63
CA VAL A 99 -3.70 8.14 -3.21
C VAL A 99 -5.07 7.88 -3.82
N ARG A 100 -5.17 7.08 -4.89
CA ARG A 100 -6.45 6.66 -5.51
C ARG A 100 -7.20 5.60 -4.70
N GLY A 101 -6.67 5.17 -3.55
CA GLY A 101 -7.31 4.19 -2.67
C GLY A 101 -7.39 2.77 -3.23
N LYS A 102 -6.72 2.47 -4.35
CA LYS A 102 -6.70 1.14 -4.96
C LYS A 102 -6.16 0.09 -3.97
N TYR A 103 -6.86 -1.04 -3.86
CA TYR A 103 -6.55 -2.10 -2.90
C TYR A 103 -5.14 -2.68 -3.10
N GLN A 104 -4.80 -3.08 -4.33
CA GLN A 104 -3.54 -3.79 -4.60
C GLN A 104 -2.32 -2.91 -4.35
N ASP A 105 -2.29 -1.68 -4.89
CA ASP A 105 -1.18 -0.74 -4.70
C ASP A 105 -0.94 -0.43 -3.21
N ASN A 106 -2.03 -0.23 -2.44
CA ASN A 106 -1.94 0.04 -1.01
C ASN A 106 -1.55 -1.21 -0.19
N LEU A 107 -1.95 -2.41 -0.60
CA LEU A 107 -1.52 -3.66 0.03
C LEU A 107 -0.03 -3.92 -0.17
N GLU A 108 0.44 -3.88 -1.41
CA GLU A 108 1.84 -4.11 -1.76
C GLU A 108 2.77 -3.13 -1.03
N PHE A 109 2.40 -1.84 -1.00
CA PHE A 109 3.14 -0.83 -0.27
C PHE A 109 3.17 -1.09 1.25
N MET A 110 2.06 -1.54 1.85
CA MET A 110 2.00 -1.88 3.28
C MET A 110 2.72 -3.19 3.62
N GLN A 111 2.74 -4.19 2.73
CA GLN A 111 3.55 -5.40 2.87
C GLN A 111 5.04 -5.07 2.88
N TRP A 112 5.50 -4.26 1.91
CA TRP A 112 6.85 -3.71 1.90
C TRP A 112 7.14 -2.92 3.18
N PHE A 113 6.19 -2.10 3.66
CA PHE A 113 6.37 -1.32 4.89
C PHE A 113 6.48 -2.18 6.15
N LYS A 114 5.77 -3.32 6.23
CA LYS A 114 5.90 -4.27 7.35
C LYS A 114 7.28 -4.91 7.38
N ALA A 115 7.76 -5.43 6.25
CA ALA A 115 9.09 -6.03 6.19
C ALA A 115 10.22 -5.01 6.40
N PHE A 116 10.07 -3.80 5.87
CA PHE A 116 10.98 -2.69 6.14
C PHE A 116 10.99 -2.30 7.62
N PHE A 117 9.82 -2.30 8.28
CA PHE A 117 9.70 -2.11 9.73
C PHE A 117 10.41 -3.24 10.50
N GLU A 118 10.09 -4.51 10.23
CA GLU A 118 10.63 -5.67 10.94
C GLU A 118 12.17 -5.75 10.83
N ARG A 119 12.74 -5.38 9.68
CA ARG A 119 14.21 -5.33 9.46
C ARG A 119 14.91 -4.17 10.19
N ASN A 120 14.20 -3.08 10.49
CA ASN A 120 14.79 -1.84 11.03
C ASN A 120 14.17 -1.38 12.37
N ALA A 121 13.40 -2.25 13.04
CA ALA A 121 12.70 -1.93 14.28
C ALA A 121 13.69 -1.66 15.42
N SER A 122 13.77 -0.40 15.86
CA SER A 122 14.74 0.09 16.85
C SER A 122 14.45 -0.31 18.31
N GLY A 123 13.40 -1.12 18.54
CA GLY A 123 12.98 -1.62 19.85
C GLY A 123 12.54 -0.56 20.87
N GLN A 124 12.41 0.70 20.46
CA GLN A 124 12.09 1.81 21.35
C GLN A 124 10.61 1.83 21.77
N PRO A 125 10.30 2.28 23.01
CA PRO A 125 8.92 2.48 23.43
C PRO A 125 8.30 3.68 22.70
N TYR A 126 7.47 3.40 21.70
CA TYR A 126 6.74 4.39 20.92
C TYR A 126 5.31 4.58 21.46
N ASP A 127 4.92 5.83 21.71
CA ASP A 127 3.53 6.20 21.98
C ASP A 127 2.87 6.76 20.70
N PRO A 128 2.04 5.97 19.99
CA PRO A 128 1.39 6.43 18.78
C PRO A 128 0.35 7.52 19.03
N LEU A 129 -0.24 7.63 20.21
CA LEU A 129 -1.30 8.58 20.50
C LEU A 129 -0.73 9.99 20.66
N ILE A 130 0.29 10.15 21.51
CA ILE A 130 0.99 11.43 21.72
C ILE A 130 1.60 11.95 20.41
N GLN A 131 2.11 11.04 19.57
CA GLN A 131 2.69 11.45 18.29
C GLN A 131 1.62 11.80 17.24
N ARG A 132 0.44 11.16 17.27
CA ARG A 132 -0.70 11.53 16.43
C ARG A 132 -1.27 12.90 16.81
N GLU A 133 -1.40 13.22 18.10
CA GLU A 133 -1.94 14.51 18.57
C GLU A 133 -1.14 15.74 18.10
N LYS A 134 0.14 15.57 17.74
CA LYS A 134 0.96 16.64 17.15
C LYS A 134 0.52 17.02 15.73
N GLY A 135 -0.12 16.10 15.01
CA GLY A 135 -0.60 16.30 13.63
C GLY A 135 -2.01 16.90 13.57
N LYS A 136 -2.32 17.59 12.46
CA LYS A 136 -3.63 18.21 12.25
C LYS A 136 -4.72 17.13 12.26
N GLY A 137 -5.79 17.34 13.03
CA GLY A 137 -6.90 16.38 13.15
C GLY A 137 -6.60 15.12 13.97
N GLY A 138 -5.38 14.95 14.50
CA GLY A 138 -4.92 13.69 15.09
C GLY A 138 -5.81 13.14 16.22
N ALA A 139 -6.24 14.01 17.15
CA ALA A 139 -7.14 13.63 18.24
C ALA A 139 -8.52 13.15 17.74
N GLN A 140 -9.06 13.77 16.67
CA GLN A 140 -10.33 13.34 16.07
C GLN A 140 -10.18 11.98 15.36
N TYR A 141 -9.03 11.72 14.75
CA TYR A 141 -8.74 10.43 14.14
C TYR A 141 -8.58 9.33 15.21
N THR A 142 -7.94 9.61 16.35
CA THR A 142 -7.95 8.72 17.52
C THR A 142 -9.36 8.51 18.07
N GLN A 143 -10.24 9.52 18.05
CA GLN A 143 -11.64 9.33 18.48
C GLN A 143 -12.46 8.48 17.49
N LYS A 144 -12.18 8.56 16.19
CA LYS A 144 -12.92 7.86 15.12
C LYS A 144 -12.42 6.44 14.85
N TYR A 145 -11.10 6.22 14.93
CA TYR A 145 -10.41 4.98 14.58
C TYR A 145 -9.44 4.51 15.67
N GLY A 146 -9.52 5.01 16.90
CA GLY A 146 -8.72 4.50 18.01
C GLY A 146 -9.21 3.12 18.45
N GLY A 147 -8.31 2.13 18.44
CA GLY A 147 -8.58 0.84 19.06
C GLY A 147 -8.72 1.02 20.57
N GLY A 148 -9.89 0.66 21.13
CA GLY A 148 -10.26 0.92 22.52
C GLY A 148 -9.55 0.08 23.58
N VAL A 149 -8.22 -0.12 23.49
CA VAL A 149 -7.39 -0.60 24.60
C VAL A 149 -7.25 0.50 25.64
N ALA A 150 -8.30 0.65 26.44
CA ALA A 150 -8.30 1.49 27.63
C ALA A 150 -7.39 0.88 28.71
N MET A 151 -6.07 1.07 28.57
CA MET A 151 -5.11 0.86 29.64
C MET A 151 -5.58 1.65 30.87
N SER A 152 -5.83 0.95 31.97
CA SER A 152 -6.53 1.45 33.17
C SER A 152 -5.66 2.35 34.06
N GLY A 153 -4.97 3.32 33.46
CA GLY A 153 -4.09 4.30 34.10
C GLY A 153 -4.81 5.57 34.58
N ALA A 154 -5.98 5.45 35.22
CA ALA A 154 -6.72 6.62 35.71
C ALA A 154 -5.91 7.38 36.78
N PRO A 155 -5.51 8.66 36.55
CA PRO A 155 -4.69 9.40 37.52
C PRO A 155 -5.55 9.83 38.71
N ILE A 156 -5.42 9.10 39.83
CA ILE A 156 -6.13 9.38 41.09
C ILE A 156 -5.63 10.69 41.70
N ARG A 157 -6.16 11.84 41.24
CA ARG A 157 -5.90 13.14 41.87
C ARG A 157 -6.90 13.40 42.98
N ARG A 158 -6.61 12.84 44.17
CA ARG A 158 -7.27 13.19 45.43
C ARG A 158 -7.40 14.71 45.58
N LYS A 159 -8.59 15.20 45.91
CA LYS A 159 -8.78 16.55 46.46
C LYS A 159 -9.58 16.45 47.76
N VAL A 160 -8.85 16.52 48.88
CA VAL A 160 -9.44 16.57 50.22
C VAL A 160 -10.08 17.96 50.40
N GLY A 161 -11.27 18.01 51.02
CA GLY A 161 -12.10 19.22 51.03
C GLY A 161 -12.22 19.91 52.39
N ALA A 162 -12.93 21.03 52.41
CA ALA A 162 -13.56 21.64 53.59
C ALA A 162 -14.74 22.55 53.13
N PRO A 163 -15.88 22.59 53.84
CA PRO A 163 -17.02 23.44 53.50
C PRO A 163 -17.01 24.79 54.25
N THR A 164 -17.75 25.78 53.74
CA THR A 164 -18.14 27.00 54.48
C THR A 164 -19.62 27.34 54.20
N MET A 165 -20.24 28.19 55.04
CA MET A 165 -21.71 28.27 55.21
C MET A 165 -22.26 29.70 55.23
N SER A 166 -23.52 29.85 54.78
CA SER A 166 -24.40 31.03 54.93
C SER A 166 -24.03 32.27 54.08
N LYS A 167 -24.91 33.25 53.80
CA LYS A 167 -26.08 33.74 54.58
C LYS A 167 -27.22 34.32 53.70
N SER A 168 -28.32 34.72 54.35
CA SER A 168 -29.61 35.27 53.84
C SER A 168 -29.51 36.41 52.80
N GLY A 169 -30.53 36.73 51.97
CA GLY A 169 -31.90 36.18 51.84
C GLY A 169 -33.03 37.20 52.12
N LYS A 170 -34.09 37.23 51.29
CA LYS A 170 -35.34 38.00 51.54
C LYS A 170 -36.56 37.46 50.75
N MET A 171 -37.72 37.47 51.40
CA MET A 171 -39.12 37.30 50.92
C MET A 171 -39.93 38.45 51.58
N PRO A 172 -41.06 38.96 51.03
CA PRO A 172 -42.38 38.28 51.07
C PRO A 172 -43.33 38.57 49.85
N SER A 173 -44.17 37.64 49.38
CA SER A 173 -45.52 37.20 49.82
C SER A 173 -46.74 38.05 49.36
N GLY A 174 -47.79 37.36 48.86
CA GLY A 174 -49.11 37.88 48.44
C GLY A 174 -49.98 36.76 47.83
N ALA A 175 -51.29 36.72 48.10
CA ALA A 175 -52.17 35.55 47.87
C ALA A 175 -53.66 35.98 47.60
N PRO A 176 -54.69 35.11 47.64
CA PRO A 176 -55.02 33.97 46.75
C PRO A 176 -56.50 34.03 46.20
N SER A 177 -57.11 32.87 45.89
CA SER A 177 -58.53 32.61 45.47
C SER A 177 -58.82 32.88 43.96
N VAL A 178 -59.71 32.18 43.22
CA VAL A 178 -60.78 31.15 43.44
C VAL A 178 -60.77 30.18 42.21
N GLY A 179 -61.28 28.94 42.12
CA GLY A 179 -61.90 27.98 43.06
C GLY A 179 -63.17 27.29 42.50
N VAL A 180 -63.37 25.96 42.73
CA VAL A 180 -64.60 25.14 42.41
C VAL A 180 -64.80 24.83 40.90
N THR A 181 -65.26 23.67 40.36
CA THR A 181 -65.75 22.31 40.76
C THR A 181 -65.13 21.28 39.76
N ARG A 182 -64.77 20.00 39.99
CA ARG A 182 -65.23 18.82 40.80
C ARG A 182 -66.30 17.89 40.17
N THR A 183 -65.86 16.81 39.49
CA THR A 183 -66.39 15.39 39.45
C THR A 183 -65.56 14.59 38.40
N THR A 184 -64.82 13.49 38.63
CA THR A 184 -65.05 12.11 39.17
C THR A 184 -65.65 11.06 38.21
N LYS A 185 -64.95 9.90 38.10
CA LYS A 185 -65.36 8.52 37.70
C LYS A 185 -65.19 8.01 36.24
N THR A 186 -64.19 7.13 36.09
CA THR A 186 -64.18 5.74 35.52
C THR A 186 -64.80 5.36 34.16
N SER A 187 -64.06 4.48 33.49
CA SER A 187 -64.44 3.32 32.63
C SER A 187 -64.98 3.52 31.19
N THR A 188 -64.32 2.78 30.28
CA THR A 188 -64.82 2.23 28.99
C THR A 188 -65.46 3.18 27.98
N GLY A 189 -64.66 3.62 26.99
CA GLY A 189 -65.13 4.24 25.75
C GLY A 189 -64.34 3.69 24.55
N MET A 190 -64.91 2.72 23.83
CA MET A 190 -64.25 2.05 22.70
C MET A 190 -64.14 2.98 21.48
N SER A 191 -62.93 3.22 20.98
CA SER A 191 -62.72 3.68 19.60
C SER A 191 -61.70 2.77 18.91
N ARG A 192 -61.98 2.43 17.66
CA ARG A 192 -61.37 1.28 16.97
C ARG A 192 -60.18 1.71 16.11
N ARG A 193 -59.08 0.93 16.17
CA ARG A 193 -58.17 0.80 15.02
C ARG A 193 -58.95 0.24 13.82
N PRO A 194 -58.53 0.59 12.61
CA PRO A 194 -57.97 -0.48 11.78
C PRO A 194 -56.46 -0.64 11.95
N GLY A 195 -55.97 -1.87 11.81
CA GLY A 195 -54.75 -2.07 11.03
C GLY A 195 -55.12 -1.94 9.55
N GLY A 196 -54.22 -1.61 8.64
CA GLY A 196 -52.77 -1.59 8.77
C GLY A 196 -52.19 -2.28 7.55
N ASN A 197 -51.32 -1.59 6.84
CA ASN A 197 -50.46 -2.09 5.76
C ASN A 197 -49.48 -0.94 5.47
N SER A 198 -48.25 -1.07 5.94
CA SER A 198 -47.13 -0.14 5.65
C SER A 198 -45.79 -0.85 5.89
N VAL A 199 -45.75 -2.14 5.53
CA VAL A 199 -44.53 -2.94 5.37
C VAL A 199 -44.21 -3.17 3.88
N VAL A 200 -45.24 -3.12 3.02
CA VAL A 200 -45.11 -3.32 1.57
C VAL A 200 -44.35 -2.17 0.88
N ASP A 201 -44.59 -0.92 1.29
CA ASP A 201 -43.90 0.25 0.71
C ASP A 201 -42.41 0.27 1.09
N THR A 202 -42.07 -0.19 2.29
CA THR A 202 -40.68 -0.31 2.74
C THR A 202 -39.93 -1.44 2.04
N GLU A 203 -40.58 -2.58 1.81
CA GLU A 203 -39.95 -3.74 1.18
C GLU A 203 -39.67 -3.49 -0.31
N ALA A 204 -40.63 -2.88 -1.03
CA ALA A 204 -40.44 -2.46 -2.42
C ALA A 204 -39.38 -1.34 -2.57
N ALA A 205 -39.35 -0.37 -1.65
CA ALA A 205 -38.34 0.70 -1.67
C ALA A 205 -36.92 0.20 -1.34
N VAL A 206 -36.78 -0.78 -0.44
CA VAL A 206 -35.50 -1.42 -0.14
C VAL A 206 -35.03 -2.27 -1.34
N ALA A 207 -35.89 -3.11 -1.92
CA ALA A 207 -35.52 -3.91 -3.09
C ALA A 207 -35.10 -3.05 -4.29
N ALA A 208 -35.77 -1.91 -4.52
CA ALA A 208 -35.37 -0.95 -5.56
C ALA A 208 -34.01 -0.27 -5.28
N ALA A 209 -33.57 -0.22 -4.02
CA ALA A 209 -32.28 0.33 -3.61
C ALA A 209 -31.16 -0.72 -3.55
N THR A 210 -31.46 -2.00 -3.31
CA THR A 210 -30.45 -3.07 -3.29
C THR A 210 -30.17 -3.66 -4.67
N ALA A 211 -31.17 -3.75 -5.57
CA ALA A 211 -30.99 -4.25 -6.93
C ALA A 211 -29.77 -3.70 -7.72
N PRO A 212 -29.43 -2.38 -7.70
CA PRO A 212 -28.22 -1.89 -8.37
C PRO A 212 -26.92 -2.35 -7.68
N LEU A 213 -26.92 -2.47 -6.35
CA LEU A 213 -25.77 -2.93 -5.55
C LEU A 213 -25.56 -4.45 -5.69
N GLU A 214 -26.64 -5.21 -5.82
CA GLU A 214 -26.62 -6.65 -6.11
C GLU A 214 -26.00 -6.91 -7.48
N LYS A 215 -26.38 -6.11 -8.50
CA LYS A 215 -25.76 -6.17 -9.83
C LYS A 215 -24.28 -5.77 -9.81
N GLU A 216 -23.91 -4.68 -9.14
CA GLU A 216 -22.51 -4.25 -9.01
C GLU A 216 -21.66 -5.33 -8.31
N LEU A 217 -22.22 -6.01 -7.32
CA LEU A 217 -21.58 -7.14 -6.65
C LEU A 217 -21.41 -8.36 -7.58
N GLU A 218 -22.43 -8.70 -8.37
CA GLU A 218 -22.37 -9.80 -9.35
C GLU A 218 -21.32 -9.54 -10.45
N GLU A 219 -21.28 -8.32 -10.99
CA GLU A 219 -20.31 -7.88 -11.99
C GLU A 219 -18.87 -7.86 -11.41
N LEU A 220 -18.70 -7.40 -10.17
CA LEU A 220 -17.42 -7.43 -9.47
C LEU A 220 -16.98 -8.86 -9.11
N MET A 221 -17.91 -9.77 -8.78
CA MET A 221 -17.60 -11.19 -8.54
C MET A 221 -17.14 -11.87 -9.83
N ALA A 222 -17.84 -11.68 -10.95
CA ALA A 222 -17.44 -12.21 -12.25
C ALA A 222 -16.06 -11.68 -12.69
N SER A 223 -15.77 -10.40 -12.44
CA SER A 223 -14.45 -9.81 -12.70
C SER A 223 -13.34 -10.43 -11.83
N ASN A 224 -13.61 -10.72 -10.55
CA ASN A 224 -12.64 -11.40 -9.68
C ASN A 224 -12.41 -12.86 -10.10
N GLU A 225 -13.44 -13.57 -10.56
CA GLU A 225 -13.31 -14.94 -11.09
C GLU A 225 -12.47 -14.95 -12.38
N ALA A 226 -12.74 -14.05 -13.32
CA ALA A 226 -11.93 -13.89 -14.54
C ALA A 226 -10.45 -13.60 -14.24
N LEU A 227 -10.16 -12.64 -13.35
CA LEU A 227 -8.79 -12.31 -12.93
C LEU A 227 -8.11 -13.46 -12.16
N THR A 228 -8.88 -14.29 -11.44
CA THR A 228 -8.35 -15.48 -10.76
C THR A 228 -7.97 -16.57 -11.76
N ASN A 229 -8.77 -16.76 -12.81
CA ASN A 229 -8.49 -17.70 -13.89
C ASN A 229 -7.27 -17.24 -14.72
N GLU A 230 -7.20 -15.98 -15.13
CA GLU A 230 -6.04 -15.39 -15.83
C GLU A 230 -4.76 -15.52 -15.00
N SER A 231 -4.82 -15.25 -13.69
CA SER A 231 -3.69 -15.45 -12.75
C SER A 231 -3.30 -16.93 -12.61
N GLY A 232 -4.21 -17.87 -12.84
CA GLY A 232 -3.93 -19.31 -12.91
C GLY A 232 -3.24 -19.71 -14.21
N GLU A 233 -3.77 -19.26 -15.35
CA GLU A 233 -3.24 -19.53 -16.69
C GLU A 233 -1.82 -18.96 -16.87
N LEU A 234 -1.59 -17.71 -16.45
CA LEU A 234 -0.25 -17.09 -16.50
C LEU A 234 0.77 -17.83 -15.62
N ARG A 235 0.37 -18.35 -14.45
CA ARG A 235 1.25 -19.17 -13.61
C ARG A 235 1.57 -20.52 -14.25
N ALA A 236 0.59 -21.18 -14.85
CA ALA A 236 0.81 -22.44 -15.57
C ALA A 236 1.73 -22.24 -16.79
N MET A 237 1.59 -21.11 -17.50
CA MET A 237 2.47 -20.75 -18.61
C MET A 237 3.91 -20.51 -18.15
N VAL A 238 4.10 -19.76 -17.04
CA VAL A 238 5.43 -19.57 -16.43
C VAL A 238 6.01 -20.93 -16.00
N GLU A 239 5.25 -21.79 -15.33
CA GLU A 239 5.72 -23.12 -14.91
C GLU A 239 6.10 -24.02 -16.11
N SER A 240 5.50 -23.82 -17.29
CA SER A 240 5.90 -24.49 -18.53
C SER A 240 7.22 -23.92 -19.08
N LEU A 241 7.34 -22.59 -19.16
CA LEU A 241 8.54 -21.91 -19.65
C LEU A 241 9.75 -22.17 -18.74
N GLU A 242 9.57 -22.29 -17.43
CA GLU A 242 10.64 -22.66 -16.50
C GLU A 242 11.12 -24.10 -16.72
N LYS A 243 10.21 -25.05 -17.00
CA LYS A 243 10.59 -26.42 -17.35
C LYS A 243 11.31 -26.50 -18.69
N GLU A 244 10.91 -25.68 -19.66
CA GLU A 244 11.58 -25.60 -20.96
C GLU A 244 12.98 -24.98 -20.83
N ARG A 245 13.11 -23.84 -20.12
CA ARG A 245 14.39 -23.22 -19.74
C ARG A 245 15.31 -24.25 -19.09
N ASP A 246 14.83 -24.95 -18.06
CA ASP A 246 15.65 -25.91 -17.31
C ASP A 246 16.00 -27.14 -18.16
N PHE A 247 15.10 -27.58 -19.05
CA PHE A 247 15.38 -28.67 -20.00
C PHE A 247 16.47 -28.29 -21.00
N TYR A 248 16.44 -27.09 -21.58
CA TYR A 248 17.49 -26.62 -22.49
C TYR A 248 18.80 -26.36 -21.75
N PHE A 249 18.76 -25.72 -20.57
CA PHE A 249 19.95 -25.50 -19.73
C PHE A 249 20.65 -26.81 -19.36
N ASN A 250 19.91 -27.82 -18.90
CA ASN A 250 20.49 -29.13 -18.58
C ASN A 250 21.14 -29.79 -19.82
N LYS A 251 20.57 -29.63 -21.02
CA LYS A 251 21.17 -30.14 -22.26
C LYS A 251 22.47 -29.43 -22.65
N LEU A 252 22.48 -28.10 -22.54
CA LEU A 252 23.70 -27.31 -22.78
C LEU A 252 24.79 -27.70 -21.76
N ARG A 253 24.41 -27.94 -20.50
CA ARG A 253 25.33 -28.42 -19.45
C ARG A 253 25.83 -29.86 -19.67
N GLU A 254 25.00 -30.76 -20.18
CA GLU A 254 25.42 -32.11 -20.62
C GLU A 254 26.48 -32.00 -21.73
N VAL A 255 26.25 -31.15 -22.74
CA VAL A 255 27.21 -30.89 -23.84
C VAL A 255 28.50 -30.26 -23.31
N GLU A 256 28.42 -29.27 -22.42
CA GLU A 256 29.58 -28.62 -21.80
C GLU A 256 30.49 -29.64 -21.09
N ILE A 257 29.91 -30.55 -20.31
CA ILE A 257 30.65 -31.62 -19.61
C ILE A 257 31.29 -32.60 -20.60
N MET A 258 30.61 -32.94 -21.68
CA MET A 258 31.17 -33.80 -22.74
C MET A 258 32.34 -33.15 -23.46
N LEU A 259 32.30 -31.84 -23.70
CA LEU A 259 33.38 -31.09 -24.33
C LEU A 259 34.58 -30.90 -23.38
N GLN A 260 34.34 -30.61 -22.09
CA GLN A 260 35.39 -30.53 -21.07
C GLN A 260 36.14 -31.87 -20.97
N SER A 261 35.42 -32.99 -20.96
CA SER A 261 35.98 -34.34 -20.95
C SER A 261 36.79 -34.70 -22.21
N ALA A 262 36.57 -33.99 -23.33
CA ALA A 262 37.33 -34.17 -24.57
C ALA A 262 38.61 -33.33 -24.60
N GLU A 263 38.56 -32.07 -24.15
CA GLU A 263 39.74 -31.18 -24.08
C GLU A 263 40.78 -31.63 -23.04
N GLU A 264 40.40 -32.41 -22.02
CA GLU A 264 41.36 -33.05 -21.11
C GLU A 264 42.38 -33.98 -21.82
N SER A 265 42.08 -34.44 -23.05
CA SER A 265 42.98 -35.29 -23.85
C SER A 265 43.79 -34.50 -24.87
N GLU A 266 43.12 -33.76 -25.77
CA GLU A 266 43.75 -32.90 -26.79
C GLU A 266 42.86 -31.67 -27.06
N THR A 267 43.47 -30.51 -27.29
CA THR A 267 42.73 -29.26 -27.60
C THR A 267 41.97 -29.38 -28.92
N ASN A 268 40.65 -29.26 -28.88
CA ASN A 268 39.78 -29.45 -30.03
C ASN A 268 39.20 -28.09 -30.50
N PRO A 269 39.57 -27.57 -31.69
CA PRO A 269 39.06 -26.29 -32.19
C PRO A 269 37.53 -26.21 -32.28
N LEU A 270 36.83 -27.34 -32.50
CA LEU A 270 35.37 -27.38 -32.49
C LEU A 270 34.80 -27.24 -31.07
N ALA A 271 35.46 -27.81 -30.05
CA ALA A 271 35.05 -27.62 -28.66
C ALA A 271 35.19 -26.15 -28.26
N GLN A 272 36.30 -25.50 -28.63
CA GLN A 272 36.56 -24.10 -28.36
C GLN A 272 35.55 -23.17 -29.04
N ALA A 273 35.17 -23.46 -30.29
CA ALA A 273 34.10 -22.73 -30.98
C ALA A 273 32.74 -22.87 -30.27
N VAL A 274 32.39 -24.08 -29.80
CA VAL A 274 31.15 -24.30 -29.03
C VAL A 274 31.22 -23.65 -27.64
N PHE A 275 32.39 -23.61 -26.98
CA PHE A 275 32.56 -22.85 -25.75
C PHE A 275 32.40 -21.33 -25.93
N LYS A 276 32.83 -20.73 -27.07
CA LYS A 276 32.50 -19.33 -27.36
C LYS A 276 30.99 -19.12 -27.35
N VAL A 277 30.22 -20.01 -28.00
CA VAL A 277 28.75 -19.93 -28.04
C VAL A 277 28.10 -20.20 -26.67
N LEU A 278 28.60 -21.16 -25.89
CA LEU A 278 28.05 -21.50 -24.57
C LEU A 278 28.30 -20.43 -23.49
N TYR A 279 29.33 -19.59 -23.67
CA TYR A 279 29.71 -18.54 -22.73
C TYR A 279 29.53 -17.12 -23.29
N ALA A 280 29.00 -16.97 -24.51
CA ALA A 280 28.65 -15.69 -25.09
C ALA A 280 27.61 -14.96 -24.22
N THR A 281 27.77 -13.65 -24.11
CA THR A 281 26.84 -12.79 -23.37
C THR A 281 25.95 -11.97 -24.31
N GLU A 282 24.81 -11.52 -23.79
CA GLU A 282 23.81 -10.72 -24.54
C GLU A 282 24.39 -9.38 -25.05
N GLU A 283 25.50 -8.90 -24.47
CA GLU A 283 26.26 -7.73 -24.94
C GLU A 283 27.23 -8.06 -26.10
N GLU A 284 27.60 -9.33 -26.31
CA GLU A 284 28.52 -9.77 -27.36
C GLU A 284 27.80 -10.18 -28.66
N GLU A 285 26.61 -10.79 -28.59
CA GLU A 285 25.82 -11.11 -29.80
C GLU A 285 25.38 -9.86 -30.56
N VAL A 286 24.94 -8.81 -29.84
CA VAL A 286 24.48 -7.54 -30.45
C VAL A 286 25.62 -6.81 -31.18
N GLY A 287 26.88 -7.02 -30.77
CA GLY A 287 28.05 -6.44 -31.41
C GLY A 287 28.39 -7.03 -32.78
N GLU A 288 27.96 -8.26 -33.09
CA GLU A 288 28.22 -8.93 -34.38
C GLU A 288 27.12 -8.66 -35.42
N GLU A 289 25.97 -8.04 -35.06
CA GLU A 289 24.89 -7.70 -36.00
C GLU A 289 25.01 -6.30 -36.66
N GLU A 290 25.68 -5.31 -36.05
CA GLU A 290 25.79 -3.96 -36.64
C GLU A 290 26.89 -3.84 -37.74
N GLU A 291 27.87 -4.73 -37.81
CA GLU A 291 29.01 -4.65 -38.76
C GLU A 291 28.72 -5.28 -40.15
N VAL A 292 27.46 -5.33 -40.58
CA VAL A 292 27.05 -5.81 -41.92
C VAL A 292 26.18 -4.76 -42.64
N GLY A 293 26.65 -3.50 -42.64
CA GLY A 293 25.87 -2.35 -43.14
C GLY A 293 26.61 -1.31 -44.00
N GLU A 294 27.95 -1.28 -44.03
CA GLU A 294 28.71 -0.30 -44.81
C GLU A 294 29.35 -0.95 -46.05
N GLU A 295 28.72 -0.75 -47.22
CA GLU A 295 29.35 -1.04 -48.52
C GLU A 295 30.50 -0.04 -48.75
N GLU A 296 31.73 -0.51 -48.93
CA GLU A 296 32.86 0.37 -49.29
C GLU A 296 32.59 1.07 -50.63
N GLU A 297 32.32 2.39 -50.61
CA GLU A 297 32.34 3.23 -51.81
C GLU A 297 33.79 3.36 -52.27
N VAL A 298 34.23 2.42 -53.14
CA VAL A 298 35.61 2.33 -53.64
C VAL A 298 36.01 3.61 -54.36
N GLY A 299 36.82 4.43 -53.69
CA GLY A 299 37.42 5.64 -54.25
C GLY A 299 38.38 5.31 -55.38
N ASP A 300 38.11 5.84 -56.57
CA ASP A 300 38.89 5.60 -57.80
C ASP A 300 40.23 6.38 -57.79
N GLU A 301 41.26 5.82 -57.15
CA GLU A 301 42.61 6.38 -57.13
C GLU A 301 43.38 6.07 -58.43
N GLN A 302 43.03 6.77 -59.51
CA GLN A 302 43.82 6.77 -60.75
C GLN A 302 44.91 7.85 -60.73
N VAL A 303 46.15 7.44 -60.46
CA VAL A 303 47.36 8.30 -60.47
C VAL A 303 48.44 7.72 -61.40
N ALA A 304 49.18 8.63 -62.05
CA ALA A 304 50.36 8.44 -62.91
C ALA A 304 50.11 7.85 -64.32
N GLY A 305 50.39 8.68 -65.34
CA GLY A 305 50.24 8.27 -66.75
C GLY A 305 50.78 9.24 -67.82
N GLU A 306 51.65 10.21 -67.49
CA GLU A 306 52.40 10.93 -68.54
C GLU A 306 53.53 10.02 -69.07
N PRO A 307 53.71 9.95 -70.40
CA PRO A 307 54.82 10.71 -70.97
C PRO A 307 54.54 11.36 -72.34
N GLN A 308 54.95 12.64 -72.44
CA GLN A 308 55.69 13.30 -73.54
C GLN A 308 55.25 13.19 -75.02
N ASP A 309 55.46 14.32 -75.72
CA ASP A 309 55.61 14.46 -77.19
C ASP A 309 54.35 14.23 -78.07
N GLU A 310 53.98 15.06 -79.06
CA GLU A 310 54.76 15.98 -79.90
C GLU A 310 53.92 17.15 -80.50
N GLN A 311 54.59 18.23 -80.93
CA GLN A 311 54.23 19.20 -82.00
C GLN A 311 52.79 19.79 -82.11
N MET A 312 52.64 21.10 -81.89
CA MET A 312 52.69 22.12 -82.98
C MET A 312 52.82 23.56 -82.46
#